data_AF-A0AA92TJU0-F1
#
_entry.id   AF-A0AA92TJU0-F1
#
_cell.length_a   1.000
_cell.length_b   1.000
_cell.length_c   1.000
_cell.angle_alpha   90.00
_cell.angle_beta   90.00
_cell.angle_gamma   90.00
#
_symmetry.space_group_name_H-M   'P 1'
#
loop_
_entity.id
_entity.type
_entity.pdbx_description
1 polymer ?
#
loop_
_entity_poly.entity_id
_entity_poly.type
_entity_poly.pdbx_seq_one_letter_code
_entity_poly.pdbx_strand_id
1 'polypeptide(L)' 'MEETNKDRIMRSILASERLAALGDYNPTDFETIEDALCSDNAIVKTVAMIIMGDKKTETQVYNEVSNYLINNIDV' A
#
# COMPACT_ATOMS: atom_id res chain seq x y z
N MET A 1 -13.86 -16.23 2.21
CA MET A 1 -14.24 -14.83 2.53
C MET A 1 -14.82 -14.21 1.26
N GLU A 2 -15.78 -13.31 1.40
CA GLU A 2 -16.34 -12.59 0.26
C GLU A 2 -15.38 -11.46 -0.11
N GLU A 3 -14.99 -11.39 -1.38
CA GLU A 3 -14.04 -10.41 -1.91
C GLU A 3 -14.62 -8.99 -1.83
N THR A 4 -13.88 -8.04 -1.25
CA THR A 4 -14.33 -6.64 -1.16
C THR A 4 -13.81 -5.78 -2.30
N ASN A 5 -14.46 -4.64 -2.55
CA ASN A 5 -13.96 -3.65 -3.51
C ASN A 5 -12.57 -3.10 -3.14
N LYS A 6 -12.24 -3.05 -1.84
CA LYS A 6 -10.92 -2.61 -1.37
C LYS A 6 -9.84 -3.61 -1.77
N ASP A 7 -10.12 -4.91 -1.64
CA ASP A 7 -9.20 -5.98 -2.06
C ASP A 7 -8.95 -5.93 -3.58
N ARG A 8 -10.00 -5.70 -4.37
CA ARG A 8 -9.90 -5.58 -5.84
C ARG A 8 -9.02 -4.40 -6.27
N ILE A 9 -9.20 -3.25 -5.64
CA ILE A 9 -8.41 -2.05 -5.92
C ILE A 9 -6.95 -2.26 -5.48
N MET A 10 -6.74 -2.82 -4.29
CA MET A 10 -5.41 -3.13 -3.78
C MET A 10 -4.64 -4.04 -4.72
N ARG A 11 -5.20 -5.19 -5.10
CA ARG A 11 -4.55 -6.13 -6.03
C ARG A 11 -4.21 -5.48 -7.36
N SER A 12 -5.10 -4.63 -7.88
CA SER A 12 -4.89 -3.91 -9.14
C SER A 12 -3.72 -2.93 -9.06
N ILE A 13 -3.55 -2.23 -7.92
CA ILE A 13 -2.42 -1.33 -7.68
C ILE A 13 -1.13 -2.11 -7.45
N LEU A 14 -1.18 -3.15 -6.60
CA LEU A 14 -0.01 -3.97 -6.27
C LEU A 14 0.52 -4.76 -7.47
N ALA A 15 -0.34 -5.09 -8.45
CA ALA A 15 0.05 -5.72 -9.71
C ALA A 15 0.93 -4.84 -10.63
N SER A 16 1.14 -3.56 -10.29
CA SER A 16 2.09 -2.72 -11.01
C SER A 16 3.52 -3.25 -10.85
N GLU A 17 4.14 -3.72 -11.94
CA GLU A 17 5.52 -4.24 -11.95
C GLU A 17 6.54 -3.23 -11.40
N ARG A 18 6.33 -1.94 -11.70
CA ARG A 18 7.22 -0.87 -11.24
C ARG A 18 7.11 -0.64 -9.74
N LEU A 19 5.91 -0.81 -9.18
CA LEU A 19 5.68 -0.69 -7.74
C LEU A 19 6.22 -1.92 -6.99
N ALA A 20 6.01 -3.11 -7.56
CA ALA A 20 6.56 -4.37 -7.05
C ALA A 20 8.09 -4.35 -7.03
N ALA A 21 8.73 -3.86 -8.10
CA ALA A 21 10.18 -3.72 -8.17
C ALA A 21 10.73 -2.67 -7.20
N LEU A 22 10.01 -1.55 -7.01
CA LEU A 22 10.41 -0.51 -6.06
C LEU A 22 10.33 -0.99 -4.61
N GLY A 23 9.30 -1.79 -4.30
CA GLY A 23 9.06 -2.30 -2.95
C GLY A 23 9.72 -3.63 -2.66
N ASP A 24 10.24 -4.33 -3.66
CA ASP A 24 10.73 -5.72 -3.55
C ASP A 24 9.68 -6.64 -2.89
N TYR A 25 8.46 -6.65 -3.44
CA TYR A 25 7.39 -7.54 -3.00
C TYR A 25 6.81 -8.33 -4.17
N ASN A 26 6.24 -9.49 -3.88
CA ASN A 26 5.46 -10.24 -4.84
C ASN A 26 3.96 -9.87 -4.72
N PRO A 27 3.31 -9.37 -5.79
CA PRO A 27 1.90 -8.95 -5.74
C PRO A 27 0.92 -10.04 -5.32
N THR A 28 1.27 -11.32 -5.51
CA THR A 28 0.39 -12.45 -5.16
C THR A 28 0.38 -12.79 -3.68
N ASP A 29 1.29 -12.21 -2.90
CA ASP A 29 1.42 -12.51 -1.47
C ASP A 29 0.35 -11.79 -0.62
N PHE A 30 -0.41 -10.86 -1.23
CA PHE A 30 -1.41 -10.04 -0.56
C PHE A 30 -2.79 -10.27 -1.16
N GLU A 31 -3.57 -11.14 -0.53
CA GLU A 31 -4.91 -11.49 -1.00
C GLU A 31 -5.95 -10.50 -0.49
N THR A 32 -5.83 -9.99 0.73
CA THR A 32 -6.80 -9.05 1.33
C THR A 32 -6.17 -7.71 1.75
N ILE A 33 -7.01 -6.68 1.89
CA ILE A 33 -6.60 -5.36 2.41
C ILE A 33 -6.03 -5.49 3.83
N GLU A 34 -6.55 -6.42 4.64
CA GLU A 34 -6.03 -6.72 5.98
C GLU A 34 -4.60 -7.30 5.93
N ASP A 35 -4.32 -8.23 5.02
CA ASP A 35 -2.96 -8.79 4.83
C ASP A 35 -1.96 -7.67 4.52
N ALA A 36 -2.35 -6.76 3.63
CA ALA A 36 -1.50 -5.65 3.23
C ALA A 36 -1.32 -4.61 4.35
N LEU A 37 -2.33 -4.36 5.20
CA LEU A 37 -2.19 -3.50 6.39
C LEU A 37 -1.23 -4.08 7.44
N CYS A 38 -1.17 -5.41 7.53
CA CYS A 38 -0.26 -6.14 8.41
C CYS A 38 1.14 -6.36 7.80
N SER A 39 1.36 -5.95 6.56
CA SER A 39 2.64 -6.14 5.86
C SER A 39 3.79 -5.36 6.49
N ASP A 40 4.96 -6.00 6.58
CA ASP A 40 6.23 -5.33 6.88
C ASP A 40 6.76 -4.54 5.67
N ASN A 41 6.23 -4.81 4.47
CA ASN A 41 6.54 -4.03 3.30
C ASN A 41 5.81 -2.69 3.34
N ALA A 42 6.58 -1.63 3.52
CA ALA A 42 5.98 -0.33 3.73
C ALA A 42 5.28 0.25 2.50
N ILE A 43 5.68 -0.12 1.27
CA ILE A 43 4.95 0.29 0.07
C ILE A 43 3.57 -0.37 0.07
N VAL A 44 3.51 -1.68 0.31
CA VAL A 44 2.26 -2.44 0.38
C VAL A 44 1.35 -1.90 1.49
N LYS A 45 1.89 -1.71 2.69
CA LYS A 45 1.14 -1.14 3.82
C LYS A 45 0.63 0.26 3.53
N THR A 46 1.44 1.09 2.90
CA THR A 46 1.05 2.45 2.51
C THR A 46 -0.09 2.44 1.50
N VAL A 47 -0.02 1.60 0.47
CA VAL A 47 -1.12 1.41 -0.49
C VAL A 47 -2.41 0.99 0.22
N ALA A 48 -2.32 0.03 1.15
CA ALA A 48 -3.48 -0.42 1.92
C ALA A 48 -4.07 0.69 2.81
N MET A 49 -3.22 1.49 3.47
CA MET A 49 -3.66 2.64 4.27
C MET A 49 -4.37 3.71 3.41
N ILE A 50 -3.85 3.99 2.21
CA ILE A 50 -4.49 4.92 1.25
C ILE A 50 -5.89 4.43 0.87
N ILE A 51 -6.00 3.15 0.51
CA ILE A 51 -7.28 2.55 0.08
C ILE A 51 -8.28 2.46 1.25
N MET A 52 -7.78 2.18 2.47
CA MET A 52 -8.65 2.14 3.64
C MET A 52 -9.24 3.50 3.97
N GLY A 53 -8.50 4.59 3.74
CA GLY A 53 -8.99 5.97 3.78
C GLY A 53 -9.60 6.42 5.12
N ASP A 54 -9.59 5.58 6.15
CA ASP A 54 -10.40 5.84 7.33
C ASP A 54 -9.65 6.80 8.27
N LYS A 55 -10.11 8.07 8.25
CA LYS A 55 -9.76 9.21 9.12
C LYS A 55 -8.63 10.15 8.67
N LYS A 56 -8.17 10.11 7.41
CA LYS A 56 -7.10 11.01 6.94
C LYS A 56 -7.51 11.81 5.70
N THR A 57 -7.31 13.13 5.73
CA THR A 57 -7.45 13.98 4.55
C THR A 57 -6.37 13.64 3.51
N GLU A 58 -6.59 13.97 2.25
CA GLU A 58 -5.59 13.77 1.18
C GLU A 58 -4.22 14.37 1.56
N THR A 59 -4.21 15.50 2.28
CA THR A 59 -2.99 16.13 2.81
C THR A 59 -2.29 15.28 3.87
N GLN A 60 -3.06 14.62 4.75
CA GLN A 60 -2.49 13.75 5.79
C GLN A 60 -1.90 12.49 5.17
N VAL A 61 -2.58 11.92 4.18
CA VAL A 61 -2.07 10.79 3.40
C VAL A 61 -0.80 11.17 2.65
N TYR A 62 -0.78 12.32 1.95
CA TYR A 62 0.40 12.82 1.25
C TYR A 62 1.59 13.03 2.19
N ASN A 63 1.39 13.70 3.32
CA ASN A 63 2.47 13.98 4.27
C ASN A 63 3.07 12.72 4.89
N GLU A 64 2.24 11.72 5.19
CA GLU A 64 2.70 10.45 5.77
C GLU A 64 3.49 9.63 4.75
N VAL A 65 3.00 9.55 3.52
CA VAL A 65 3.70 8.89 2.40
C VAL A 65 5.03 9.62 2.11
N SER A 66 5.02 10.94 2.00
CA SER A 66 6.21 11.75 1.73
C SER A 66 7.25 11.64 2.85
N ASN A 67 6.84 11.73 4.12
CA ASN A 67 7.75 11.56 5.24
C ASN A 67 8.33 10.14 5.31
N TYR A 68 7.53 9.13 5.00
CA TYR A 68 8.01 7.75 4.94
C TYR A 68 9.06 7.57 3.85
N LEU A 69 8.82 8.10 2.65
CA LEU A 69 9.75 8.02 1.52
C LEU A 69 11.05 8.80 1.78
N ILE A 70 10.96 10.04 2.29
CA ILE A 70 12.13 10.87 2.63
C ILE A 70 13.04 10.20 3.66
N ASN A 71 12.47 9.47 4.61
CA ASN A 71 13.24 8.85 5.71
C ASN A 71 13.79 7.46 5.38
N ASN A 72 13.36 6.83 4.28
CA ASN A 72 13.70 5.43 3.94
C ASN A 72 14.29 5.26 2.54
N ILE A 73 14.29 6.31 1.72
CA ILE A 73 15.00 6.36 0.44
C ILE A 73 16.09 7.41 0.62
N ASP A 74 17.33 6.96 0.78
CA ASP A 74 18.49 7.86 0.68
C ASP A 74 18.51 8.41 -0.75
N VAL A 75 18.27 9.71 -0.89
CA VAL A 75 18.41 10.45 -2.15
C VAL A 75 19.77 11.11 -2.20
#